data_AF-A0A946UIR6-F1
#
_entry.id   AF-A0A946UIR6-F1
#
_cell.length_a   1.000
_cell.length_b   1.000
_cell.length_c   1.000
_cell.angle_alpha   90.00
_cell.angle_beta   90.00
_cell.angle_gamma   90.00
#
_symmetry.space_group_name_H-M   'P 1'
#
loop_
_entity.id
_entity.type
_entity.pdbx_description
1 polymer ?
#
loop_
_entity_poly.entity_id
_entity_poly.type
_entity_poly.pdbx_seq_one_letter_code
_entity_poly.pdbx_strand_id
1 'polypeptide(L)'
;MKKLILGVCLVIAYSALAADRAPYAGQQHRSIKSLSEQEIRSLRAGEGMGFALPAELNGYPGPRHVLELAAELRLTREQLAETQALYDAMHSEAVALGEMLIGLEKDLDDDFGRGSIDAATLESALLESGVTKAKLRHVHLRTHLRQKELLSAEQVASYNRLRGYAGGAHHHDSHHSTADADKDALQALDQAYADNWKAADADGVIALFTEDATLVPHHGDPPITGRESIRNFWFDPAYPPTLIREWTRDAKEIFVSGDVGVVRGRARLVWDYEGMRTTIPESNYVLIAVRLGDDWKIRILTWNDDPREWIQATKD
;
A
#
# COMPACT_ATOMS: atom_id res chain seq x y z
N MET A 1 -28.80 -54.36 -44.00
CA MET A 1 -27.97 -53.56 -44.92
C MET A 1 -28.12 -52.09 -44.49
N LYS A 2 -27.24 -51.59 -43.61
CA LYS A 2 -26.13 -50.65 -43.88
C LYS A 2 -26.52 -49.38 -44.66
N LYS A 3 -26.23 -48.23 -44.01
CA LYS A 3 -26.08 -46.82 -44.50
C LYS A 3 -27.36 -45.96 -44.40
N LEU A 4 -27.35 -44.71 -43.95
CA LEU A 4 -26.27 -43.71 -43.85
C LEU A 4 -26.59 -42.68 -42.73
N ILE A 5 -25.57 -42.31 -41.97
CA ILE A 5 -25.52 -41.17 -41.06
C ILE A 5 -25.35 -39.89 -41.90
N LEU A 6 -26.07 -38.81 -41.60
CA LEU A 6 -25.63 -37.46 -41.94
C LEU A 6 -25.81 -36.57 -40.70
N GLY A 7 -24.69 -36.31 -40.04
CA GLY A 7 -24.60 -35.43 -38.88
C GLY A 7 -24.66 -33.98 -39.32
N VAL A 8 -25.48 -33.19 -38.62
CA VAL A 8 -25.39 -31.73 -38.63
C VAL A 8 -24.58 -31.35 -37.39
N CYS A 9 -23.28 -31.14 -37.60
CA CYS A 9 -22.44 -30.38 -36.69
C CYS A 9 -22.80 -28.91 -36.83
N LEU A 10 -23.69 -28.41 -35.96
CA LEU A 10 -23.88 -26.97 -35.80
C LEU A 10 -22.84 -26.47 -34.80
N VAL A 11 -21.70 -26.03 -35.32
CA VAL A 11 -20.67 -25.29 -34.58
C VAL A 11 -21.22 -23.88 -34.32
N ILE A 12 -21.75 -23.64 -33.12
CA ILE A 12 -21.94 -22.28 -32.59
C ILE A 12 -21.40 -22.27 -31.16
N ALA A 13 -20.09 -22.14 -31.04
CA ALA A 13 -19.43 -21.78 -29.80
C ALA A 13 -18.10 -21.08 -30.14
N TYR A 14 -18.20 -19.88 -30.73
CA TYR A 14 -17.03 -19.03 -31.01
C TYR A 14 -17.29 -17.57 -30.63
N SER A 15 -17.81 -17.34 -29.42
CA SER A 15 -17.94 -15.97 -28.88
C SER A 15 -17.43 -15.80 -27.45
N ALA A 16 -16.96 -16.86 -26.80
CA ALA A 16 -16.51 -16.79 -25.40
C ALA A 16 -14.99 -16.66 -25.20
N LEU A 17 -14.17 -16.82 -26.25
CA LEU A 17 -12.70 -16.81 -26.16
C LEU A 17 -12.04 -15.46 -26.52
N ALA A 18 -12.83 -14.45 -26.91
CA ALA A 18 -12.31 -13.14 -27.33
C ALA A 18 -12.21 -12.10 -26.20
N ALA A 19 -12.97 -12.27 -25.10
CA ALA A 19 -12.98 -11.32 -23.98
C ALA A 19 -11.66 -11.27 -23.18
N ASP A 20 -10.84 -12.32 -23.28
CA ASP A 20 -9.61 -12.46 -22.47
C ASP A 20 -8.37 -11.75 -23.04
N ARG A 21 -8.38 -11.31 -24.32
CA ARG A 21 -7.17 -10.76 -24.97
C ARG A 21 -7.07 -9.23 -24.92
N ALA A 22 -8.16 -8.53 -24.59
CA ALA A 22 -8.18 -7.07 -24.55
C ALA A 22 -9.28 -6.58 -23.59
N PRO A 23 -9.04 -6.60 -22.27
CA PRO A 23 -10.04 -6.22 -21.25
C PRO A 23 -10.56 -4.78 -21.38
N TYR A 24 -9.83 -3.94 -22.14
CA TYR A 24 -10.18 -2.54 -22.39
C TYR A 24 -10.71 -2.28 -23.81
N ALA A 25 -10.90 -3.31 -24.64
CA ALA A 25 -11.46 -3.15 -25.98
C ALA A 25 -12.86 -2.52 -25.92
N GLY A 26 -13.06 -1.47 -26.72
CA GLY A 26 -14.27 -0.64 -26.73
C GLY A 26 -14.19 0.57 -25.79
N GLN A 27 -13.31 0.55 -24.78
CA GLN A 27 -13.16 1.66 -23.83
C GLN A 27 -12.38 2.85 -24.43
N GLN A 28 -11.65 2.66 -25.54
CA GLN A 28 -10.98 3.75 -26.27
C GLN A 28 -11.95 4.82 -26.80
N HIS A 29 -13.24 4.51 -26.89
CA HIS A 29 -14.29 5.44 -27.32
C HIS A 29 -14.91 6.26 -26.18
N ARG A 30 -14.45 6.07 -24.93
CA ARG A 30 -14.89 6.91 -23.82
C ARG A 30 -14.46 8.36 -24.03
N SER A 31 -15.27 9.26 -23.46
CA SER A 31 -14.99 10.68 -23.41
C SER A 31 -13.67 10.96 -22.67
N ILE A 32 -13.47 10.31 -21.52
CA ILE A 32 -12.22 10.26 -20.73
C ILE A 32 -11.87 8.79 -20.50
N LYS A 33 -10.66 8.36 -20.85
CA LYS A 33 -10.34 6.91 -20.96
C LYS A 33 -10.26 6.26 -19.58
N SER A 34 -9.76 7.00 -18.60
CA SER A 34 -9.61 6.57 -17.20
C SER A 34 -10.91 6.55 -16.40
N LEU A 35 -11.97 7.24 -16.86
CA LEU A 35 -13.23 7.38 -16.12
C LEU A 35 -14.42 6.81 -16.92
N SER A 36 -15.24 6.00 -16.26
CA SER A 36 -16.54 5.60 -16.80
C SER A 36 -17.54 6.76 -16.73
N GLU A 37 -18.57 6.71 -17.58
CA GLU A 37 -19.67 7.68 -17.55
C GLU A 37 -20.41 7.69 -16.20
N GLN A 38 -20.43 6.56 -15.48
CA GLN A 38 -21.00 6.50 -14.13
C GLN A 38 -20.13 7.25 -13.13
N GLU A 39 -18.81 7.06 -13.16
CA GLU A 39 -17.88 7.79 -12.28
C GLU A 39 -17.94 9.29 -12.53
N ILE A 40 -18.02 9.72 -13.80
CA ILE A 40 -18.20 11.14 -14.13
C ILE A 40 -19.49 11.68 -13.51
N ARG A 41 -20.62 10.97 -13.65
CA ARG A 41 -21.88 11.40 -13.03
C ARG A 41 -21.78 11.45 -11.50
N SER A 42 -21.19 10.44 -10.88
CA SER A 42 -21.02 10.36 -9.42
C SER A 42 -20.12 11.49 -8.89
N LEU A 43 -19.02 11.80 -9.57
CA LEU A 43 -18.14 12.93 -9.24
C LEU A 43 -18.88 14.27 -9.34
N ARG A 44 -19.63 14.49 -10.43
CA ARG A 44 -20.46 15.70 -10.60
C ARG A 44 -21.58 15.83 -9.57
N ALA A 45 -22.07 14.71 -9.07
CA ALA A 45 -23.08 14.66 -8.02
C ALA A 45 -22.48 14.64 -6.61
N GLY A 46 -21.15 14.75 -6.45
CA GLY A 46 -20.49 14.71 -5.13
C GLY A 46 -20.76 13.41 -4.36
N GLU A 47 -20.98 12.30 -5.06
CA GLU A 47 -21.27 11.01 -4.46
C GLU A 47 -20.00 10.40 -3.84
N GLY A 48 -20.19 9.70 -2.73
CA GLY A 48 -19.09 9.12 -1.97
C GLY A 48 -18.29 8.04 -2.71
N MET A 49 -18.82 7.38 -3.74
CA MET A 49 -18.12 6.34 -4.54
C MET A 49 -17.28 5.33 -3.72
N GLY A 50 -17.70 5.02 -2.50
CA GLY A 50 -16.95 4.17 -1.57
C GLY A 50 -15.79 4.81 -0.80
N PHE A 51 -15.48 6.10 -1.00
CA PHE A 51 -14.41 6.83 -0.34
C PHE A 51 -14.45 6.76 1.19
N ALA A 52 -15.66 6.77 1.77
CA ALA A 52 -15.88 6.71 3.22
C ALA A 52 -16.24 5.31 3.75
N LEU A 53 -16.14 4.24 2.95
CA LEU A 53 -16.41 2.87 3.44
C LEU A 53 -15.63 2.51 4.71
N PRO A 54 -14.35 2.89 4.89
CA PRO A 54 -13.63 2.62 6.13
C PRO A 54 -14.31 3.26 7.36
N ALA A 55 -14.94 4.43 7.21
CA ALA A 55 -15.66 5.06 8.31
C ALA A 55 -17.03 4.41 8.51
N GLU A 56 -17.81 4.29 7.43
CA GLU A 56 -19.16 3.74 7.44
C GLU A 56 -19.22 2.32 8.04
N LEU A 57 -18.33 1.43 7.58
CA LEU A 57 -18.30 0.04 8.03
C LEU A 57 -17.69 -0.14 9.42
N ASN A 58 -17.08 0.90 9.99
CA ASN A 58 -16.56 0.91 11.36
C ASN A 58 -17.42 1.78 12.31
N GLY A 59 -18.68 2.00 11.95
CA GLY A 59 -19.66 2.64 12.83
C GLY A 59 -19.49 4.15 12.98
N TYR A 60 -18.99 4.82 11.93
CA TYR A 60 -19.02 6.28 11.82
C TYR A 60 -20.12 6.67 10.83
N PRO A 61 -21.27 7.19 11.30
CA PRO A 61 -22.43 7.46 10.46
C PRO A 61 -22.15 8.53 9.39
N GLY A 62 -22.68 8.35 8.18
CA GLY A 62 -22.64 9.36 7.12
C GLY A 62 -23.85 10.30 7.19
N PRO A 63 -23.68 11.63 6.99
CA PRO A 63 -24.74 12.60 7.22
C PRO A 63 -25.99 12.37 6.36
N ARG A 64 -25.83 11.98 5.09
CA ARG A 64 -26.98 11.65 4.22
C ARG A 64 -27.88 10.57 4.83
N HIS A 65 -27.27 9.50 5.32
CA HIS A 65 -27.98 8.38 5.92
C HIS A 65 -28.54 8.71 7.31
N VAL A 66 -27.87 9.60 8.04
CA VAL A 66 -28.39 10.11 9.30
C VAL A 66 -29.64 10.97 9.07
N LEU A 67 -29.66 11.80 8.01
CA LEU A 67 -30.83 12.57 7.60
C LEU A 67 -31.99 11.66 7.15
N GLU A 68 -31.69 10.61 6.38
CA GLU A 68 -32.68 9.59 5.97
C GLU A 68 -33.32 8.87 7.16
N LEU A 69 -32.55 8.65 8.24
CA LEU A 69 -32.99 7.95 9.46
C LEU A 69 -33.35 8.92 10.60
N ALA A 70 -33.58 10.21 10.30
CA ALA A 70 -33.69 11.23 11.35
C ALA A 70 -34.81 10.95 12.36
N ALA A 71 -35.94 10.41 11.91
CA ALA A 71 -37.07 10.07 12.76
C ALA A 71 -36.77 8.86 13.66
N GLU A 72 -36.18 7.81 13.09
CA GLU A 72 -35.80 6.57 13.78
C GLU A 72 -34.67 6.81 14.80
N LEU A 73 -33.74 7.72 14.50
CA LEU A 73 -32.67 8.15 15.39
C LEU A 73 -33.13 9.21 16.40
N ARG A 74 -34.36 9.72 16.26
CA ARG A 74 -34.95 10.77 17.10
C ARG A 74 -34.03 11.98 17.23
N LEU A 75 -33.50 12.47 16.10
CA LEU A 75 -32.60 13.62 16.10
C LEU A 75 -33.30 14.84 16.71
N THR A 76 -32.57 15.61 17.52
CA THR A 76 -33.05 16.92 17.96
C THR A 76 -33.07 17.90 16.77
N ARG A 77 -33.76 19.03 16.93
CA ARG A 77 -33.78 20.08 15.89
C ARG A 77 -32.37 20.60 15.62
N GLU A 78 -31.56 20.72 16.66
CA GLU A 78 -30.17 21.14 16.61
C GLU A 78 -29.33 20.10 15.85
N GLN A 79 -29.43 18.81 16.21
CA GLN A 79 -28.72 17.73 15.50
C GLN A 79 -29.11 17.66 14.01
N LEU A 80 -30.39 17.83 13.69
CA LEU A 80 -30.87 17.83 12.32
C LEU A 80 -30.28 19.01 11.53
N ALA A 81 -30.28 20.21 12.10
CA ALA A 81 -29.72 21.41 11.48
C ALA A 81 -28.19 21.28 11.27
N GLU A 82 -27.46 20.79 12.27
CA GLU A 82 -26.00 20.57 12.16
C GLU A 82 -25.64 19.46 11.16
N THR A 83 -26.42 18.37 11.13
CA THR A 83 -26.24 17.27 10.16
C THR A 83 -26.51 17.77 8.74
N GLN A 84 -27.54 18.58 8.52
CA GLN A 84 -27.85 19.16 7.21
C GLN A 84 -26.74 20.10 6.74
N ALA A 85 -26.30 21.02 7.60
CA ALA A 85 -25.19 21.93 7.28
C ALA A 85 -23.89 21.17 6.96
N LEU A 86 -23.62 20.08 7.70
CA LEU A 86 -22.47 19.21 7.45
C LEU A 86 -22.58 18.49 6.11
N TYR A 87 -23.76 17.99 5.73
CA TYR A 87 -24.02 17.39 4.43
C TYR A 87 -23.81 18.41 3.29
N ASP A 88 -24.42 19.60 3.41
CA ASP A 88 -24.38 20.63 2.37
C ASP A 88 -22.94 21.11 2.11
N ALA A 89 -22.17 21.35 3.18
CA ALA A 89 -20.77 21.71 3.07
C ALA A 89 -19.94 20.62 2.40
N MET A 90 -20.08 19.37 2.85
CA MET A 90 -19.40 18.22 2.23
C MET A 90 -19.75 18.08 0.76
N HIS A 91 -21.03 18.21 0.41
CA HIS A 91 -21.51 18.02 -0.96
C HIS A 91 -20.97 19.11 -1.89
N SER A 92 -20.97 20.37 -1.45
CA SER A 92 -20.38 21.47 -2.22
C SER A 92 -18.87 21.27 -2.45
N GLU A 93 -18.12 20.88 -1.42
CA GLU A 93 -16.68 20.59 -1.53
C GLU A 93 -16.43 19.38 -2.46
N ALA A 94 -17.22 18.32 -2.34
CA ALA A 94 -17.09 17.11 -3.15
C ALA A 94 -17.38 17.36 -4.64
N VAL A 95 -18.41 18.15 -4.97
CA VAL A 95 -18.72 18.52 -6.35
C VAL A 95 -17.58 19.34 -6.96
N ALA A 96 -17.06 20.33 -6.23
CA ALA A 96 -15.98 21.18 -6.72
C ALA A 96 -14.69 20.38 -7.01
N LEU A 97 -14.32 19.48 -6.09
CA LEU A 97 -13.17 18.59 -6.29
C LEU A 97 -13.45 17.52 -7.36
N GLY A 98 -14.70 17.09 -7.52
CA GLY A 98 -15.11 16.13 -8.54
C GLY A 98 -14.95 16.69 -9.95
N GLU A 99 -15.40 17.91 -10.19
CA GLU A 99 -15.18 18.62 -11.47
C GLU A 99 -13.70 18.87 -11.73
N MET A 100 -12.93 19.22 -10.70
CA MET A 100 -11.46 19.36 -10.82
C MET A 100 -10.81 18.05 -11.24
N LEU A 101 -11.17 16.93 -10.62
CA LEU A 101 -10.63 15.61 -10.98
C LEU A 101 -11.00 15.22 -12.42
N ILE A 102 -12.25 15.46 -12.83
CA ILE A 102 -12.70 15.23 -14.21
C ILE A 102 -11.85 16.04 -15.20
N GLY A 103 -11.58 17.31 -14.90
CA GLY A 103 -10.73 18.17 -15.73
C GLY A 103 -9.30 17.64 -15.85
N LEU A 104 -8.67 17.30 -14.73
CA LEU A 104 -7.29 16.77 -14.70
C LEU A 104 -7.16 15.45 -15.47
N GLU A 105 -8.11 14.53 -15.30
CA GLU A 105 -8.13 13.25 -16.03
C GLU A 105 -8.38 13.46 -17.52
N LYS A 106 -9.18 14.46 -17.88
CA LYS A 106 -9.40 14.84 -19.29
C LYS A 106 -8.13 15.41 -19.91
N ASP A 107 -7.44 16.32 -19.22
CA ASP A 107 -6.23 16.96 -19.73
C ASP A 107 -5.11 15.92 -19.93
N LEU A 108 -4.96 15.00 -18.97
CA LEU A 108 -4.04 13.86 -19.08
C LEU A 108 -4.35 12.97 -20.29
N ASP A 109 -5.62 12.60 -20.49
CA ASP A 109 -6.07 11.80 -21.64
C ASP A 109 -5.81 12.51 -22.98
N ASP A 110 -6.08 13.81 -23.04
CA ASP A 110 -5.87 14.64 -24.22
C ASP A 110 -4.37 14.79 -24.55
N ASP A 111 -3.49 14.90 -23.55
CA ASP A 111 -2.03 14.98 -23.74
C ASP A 111 -1.42 13.67 -24.26
N PHE A 112 -1.89 12.53 -23.77
CA PHE A 112 -1.54 11.23 -24.36
C PHE A 112 -2.08 11.11 -25.80
N GLY A 113 -3.33 11.54 -26.03
CA GLY A 113 -3.97 11.48 -27.35
C GLY A 113 -3.25 12.33 -28.41
N ARG A 114 -2.64 13.45 -28.02
CA ARG A 114 -1.83 14.32 -28.89
C ARG A 114 -0.37 13.90 -28.99
N GLY A 115 0.12 13.07 -28.08
CA GLY A 115 1.55 12.75 -27.95
C GLY A 115 2.39 13.92 -27.44
N SER A 116 1.78 14.88 -26.71
CA SER A 116 2.47 16.04 -26.14
C SER A 116 3.06 15.80 -24.75
N ILE A 117 2.80 14.64 -24.15
CA ILE A 117 3.25 14.31 -22.80
C ILE A 117 4.71 13.86 -22.76
N ASP A 118 5.45 14.35 -21.77
CA ASP A 118 6.79 13.87 -21.41
C ASP A 118 6.85 13.42 -19.94
N ALA A 119 8.03 12.97 -19.49
CA ALA A 119 8.20 12.44 -18.13
C ALA A 119 7.89 13.47 -17.04
N ALA A 120 8.25 14.74 -17.25
CA ALA A 120 8.04 15.79 -16.25
C ALA A 120 6.58 16.24 -16.22
N THR A 121 5.95 16.43 -17.39
CA THR A 121 4.52 16.79 -17.44
C THR A 121 3.63 15.67 -16.94
N LEU A 122 4.00 14.40 -17.18
CA LEU A 122 3.31 13.24 -16.61
C LEU A 122 3.36 13.25 -15.08
N GLU A 123 4.53 13.41 -14.49
CA GLU A 123 4.68 13.44 -13.03
C GLU A 123 3.82 14.53 -12.40
N SER A 124 3.85 15.75 -12.97
CA SER A 124 3.03 16.86 -12.48
C SER A 124 1.54 16.57 -12.56
N ALA A 125 1.05 16.05 -13.70
CA ALA A 125 -0.37 15.74 -13.89
C ALA A 125 -0.86 14.65 -12.92
N LEU A 126 -0.05 13.61 -12.70
CA LEU A 126 -0.36 12.53 -11.76
C LEU A 126 -0.38 13.00 -10.31
N LEU A 127 0.55 13.87 -9.91
CA LEU A 127 0.56 14.46 -8.57
C LEU A 127 -0.68 15.30 -8.32
N GLU A 128 -1.09 16.12 -9.29
CA GLU A 128 -2.27 16.98 -9.15
C GLU A 128 -3.58 16.18 -9.09
N SER A 129 -3.74 15.18 -9.97
CA SER A 129 -4.88 14.23 -9.91
C SER A 129 -4.89 13.47 -8.57
N GLY A 130 -3.73 12.95 -8.15
CA GLY A 130 -3.57 12.21 -6.90
C GLY A 130 -3.96 13.05 -5.67
N VAL A 131 -3.50 14.30 -5.61
CA VAL A 131 -3.87 15.24 -4.54
C VAL A 131 -5.37 15.53 -4.54
N THR A 132 -5.97 15.74 -5.71
CA THR A 132 -7.41 16.01 -5.84
C THR A 132 -8.25 14.81 -5.38
N LYS A 133 -7.86 13.60 -5.76
CA LYS A 133 -8.49 12.36 -5.31
C LYS A 133 -8.33 12.13 -3.81
N ALA A 134 -7.16 12.44 -3.25
CA ALA A 134 -6.92 12.38 -1.81
C ALA A 134 -7.81 13.38 -1.05
N LYS A 135 -7.98 14.61 -1.56
CA LYS A 135 -8.89 15.61 -0.99
C LYS A 135 -10.34 15.16 -1.04
N LEU A 136 -10.81 14.57 -2.15
CA LEU A 136 -12.17 13.98 -2.23
C LEU A 136 -12.39 12.95 -1.12
N ARG A 137 -11.45 12.01 -0.98
CA ARG A 137 -11.51 10.99 0.05
C ARG A 137 -11.49 11.58 1.46
N HIS A 138 -10.64 12.60 1.67
CA HIS A 138 -10.55 13.32 2.95
C HIS A 138 -11.87 14.00 3.32
N VAL A 139 -12.52 14.70 2.38
CA VAL A 139 -13.81 15.39 2.61
C VAL A 139 -14.85 14.39 3.12
N HIS A 140 -15.00 13.24 2.45
CA HIS A 140 -15.95 12.22 2.91
C HIS A 140 -15.59 11.63 4.28
N LEU A 141 -14.33 11.25 4.51
CA LEU A 141 -13.91 10.65 5.79
C LEU A 141 -14.01 11.64 6.97
N ARG A 142 -13.56 12.89 6.78
CA ARG A 142 -13.68 13.96 7.78
C ARG A 142 -15.14 14.22 8.14
N THR A 143 -16.02 14.19 7.16
CA THR A 143 -17.45 14.37 7.38
C THR A 143 -18.07 13.25 8.19
N HIS A 144 -17.70 11.98 7.97
CA HIS A 144 -18.12 10.88 8.83
C HIS A 144 -17.57 11.00 10.27
N LEU A 145 -16.32 11.45 10.43
CA LEU A 145 -15.75 11.73 11.75
C LEU A 145 -16.59 12.78 12.50
N ARG A 146 -16.87 13.91 11.85
CA ARG A 146 -17.66 14.99 12.44
C ARG A 146 -19.10 14.56 12.72
N GLN A 147 -19.74 13.82 11.82
CA GLN A 147 -21.11 13.35 12.01
C GLN A 147 -21.26 12.47 13.24
N LYS A 148 -20.27 11.62 13.53
CA LYS A 148 -20.28 10.78 14.74
C LYS A 148 -20.29 11.63 16.02
N GLU A 149 -19.59 12.76 16.04
CA GLU A 149 -19.56 13.67 17.19
C GLU A 149 -20.91 14.38 17.44
N LEU A 150 -21.76 14.48 16.43
CA LEU A 150 -23.10 15.08 16.54
C LEU A 150 -24.13 14.14 17.17
N LEU A 151 -23.84 12.84 17.26
CA LEU A 151 -24.76 11.81 17.71
C LEU A 151 -24.36 11.26 19.08
N SER A 152 -25.35 10.86 19.88
CA SER A 152 -25.09 10.11 21.11
C SER A 152 -24.60 8.70 20.80
N ALA A 153 -23.97 8.04 21.77
CA ALA A 153 -23.54 6.64 21.62
C ALA A 153 -24.73 5.72 21.32
N GLU A 154 -25.90 5.97 21.91
CA GLU A 154 -27.13 5.22 21.64
C GLU A 154 -27.64 5.44 20.21
N GLN A 155 -27.55 6.68 19.70
CA GLN A 155 -27.92 7.00 18.31
C GLN A 155 -26.98 6.32 17.31
N VAL A 156 -25.67 6.32 17.57
CA VAL A 156 -24.70 5.58 16.74
C VAL A 156 -24.99 4.07 16.76
N ALA A 157 -25.27 3.49 17.92
CA ALA A 157 -25.65 2.08 18.01
C ALA A 157 -26.97 1.77 17.27
N SER A 158 -27.94 2.69 17.33
CA SER A 158 -29.21 2.58 16.60
C SER A 158 -29.00 2.66 15.09
N TYR A 159 -28.19 3.61 14.62
CA TYR A 159 -27.78 3.74 13.23
C TYR A 159 -27.15 2.45 12.71
N ASN A 160 -26.18 1.89 13.45
CA ASN A 160 -25.52 0.64 13.06
C ASN A 160 -26.50 -0.54 12.96
N ARG A 161 -27.51 -0.61 13.84
CA ARG A 161 -28.59 -1.61 13.72
C ARG A 161 -29.46 -1.37 12.49
N LEU A 162 -29.94 -0.15 12.28
CA LEU A 162 -30.82 0.23 11.16
C LEU A 162 -30.14 0.02 9.80
N ARG A 163 -28.81 0.17 9.75
CA ARG A 163 -27.99 -0.06 8.55
C ARG A 163 -27.52 -1.51 8.37
N GLY A 164 -27.84 -2.39 9.32
CA GLY A 164 -27.50 -3.82 9.25
C GLY A 164 -26.07 -4.17 9.69
N TYR A 165 -25.32 -3.22 10.24
CA TYR A 165 -23.93 -3.42 10.69
C TYR A 165 -23.83 -4.10 12.06
N ALA A 166 -24.86 -4.01 12.90
CA ALA A 166 -24.86 -4.58 14.24
C ALA A 166 -25.25 -6.07 14.31
N GLY A 167 -25.55 -6.72 13.16
CA GLY A 167 -25.92 -8.15 13.09
C GLY A 167 -24.74 -9.11 12.88
N GLY A 168 -23.53 -8.58 12.66
CA GLY A 168 -22.31 -9.36 12.49
C GLY A 168 -21.51 -9.43 13.78
N ALA A 169 -22.01 -10.12 14.80
CA ALA A 169 -21.11 -10.78 15.74
C ALA A 169 -20.46 -11.95 15.00
N HIS A 170 -19.58 -11.62 14.05
CA HIS A 170 -18.62 -12.59 13.56
C HIS A 170 -17.76 -12.97 14.75
N HIS A 171 -17.73 -14.27 15.02
CA HIS A 171 -16.65 -14.90 15.75
C HIS A 171 -15.35 -14.14 15.47
N HIS A 172 -14.74 -13.57 16.52
CA HIS A 172 -13.33 -13.26 16.50
C HIS A 172 -12.57 -14.59 16.45
N ASP A 173 -12.64 -15.28 15.31
CA ASP A 173 -11.46 -15.93 14.80
C ASP A 173 -10.51 -14.79 14.48
N SER A 174 -9.34 -14.80 15.11
CA SER A 174 -8.26 -13.88 14.85
C SER A 174 -7.80 -14.04 13.40
N HIS A 175 -8.57 -13.48 12.46
CA HIS A 175 -8.06 -13.10 11.16
C HIS A 175 -7.12 -11.93 11.43
N HIS A 176 -5.84 -12.25 11.66
CA HIS A 176 -4.77 -11.30 11.37
C HIS A 176 -5.08 -10.70 10.00
N SER A 177 -5.24 -9.38 9.93
CA SER A 177 -5.38 -8.75 8.63
C SER A 177 -4.17 -9.15 7.78
N THR A 178 -4.32 -9.29 6.47
CA THR A 178 -3.18 -9.61 5.59
C THR A 178 -2.01 -8.64 5.83
N ALA A 179 -2.31 -7.37 6.16
CA ALA A 179 -1.32 -6.38 6.55
C ALA A 179 -0.59 -6.68 7.87
N ASP A 180 -1.26 -7.24 8.88
CA ASP A 180 -0.60 -7.66 10.12
C ASP A 180 0.26 -8.92 9.88
N ALA A 181 -0.27 -9.88 9.13
CA ALA A 181 0.48 -11.07 8.73
C ALA A 181 1.72 -10.71 7.89
N ASP A 182 1.62 -9.71 7.01
CA ASP A 182 2.74 -9.21 6.22
C ASP A 182 3.77 -8.48 7.07
N LYS A 183 3.35 -7.70 8.07
CA LYS A 183 4.27 -7.08 9.02
C LYS A 183 5.02 -8.13 9.83
N ASP A 184 4.31 -9.17 10.29
CA ASP A 184 4.91 -10.29 11.01
C ASP A 184 5.90 -11.06 10.10
N ALA A 185 5.56 -11.26 8.83
CA ALA A 185 6.45 -11.90 7.86
C ALA A 185 7.70 -11.06 7.56
N LEU A 186 7.58 -9.74 7.47
CA LEU A 186 8.73 -8.83 7.31
C LEU A 186 9.61 -8.78 8.57
N GLN A 187 9.01 -8.81 9.75
CA GLN A 187 9.73 -8.95 11.01
C GLN A 187 10.51 -10.27 11.06
N ALA A 188 9.88 -11.36 10.61
CA ALA A 188 10.52 -12.67 10.52
C ALA A 188 11.65 -12.69 9.48
N LEU A 189 11.49 -12.03 8.34
CA LEU A 189 12.54 -11.86 7.33
C LEU A 189 13.76 -11.11 7.89
N ASP A 190 13.55 -10.00 8.59
CA ASP A 190 14.62 -9.22 9.22
C ASP A 190 15.35 -10.04 10.31
N GLN A 191 14.61 -10.82 11.10
CA GLN A 191 15.18 -11.70 12.11
C GLN A 191 15.97 -12.86 11.47
N ALA A 192 15.44 -13.48 10.42
CA ALA A 192 16.12 -14.55 9.68
C ALA A 192 17.45 -14.05 9.08
N TYR A 193 17.51 -12.79 8.63
CA TYR A 193 18.76 -12.20 8.15
C TYR A 193 19.85 -12.19 9.25
N ALA A 194 19.51 -11.72 10.45
CA ALA A 194 20.45 -11.74 11.58
C ALA A 194 20.80 -13.18 12.03
N ASP A 195 19.82 -14.10 12.01
CA ASP A 195 20.01 -15.47 12.47
C ASP A 195 20.93 -16.27 11.55
N ASN A 196 20.77 -16.15 10.23
CA ASN A 196 21.68 -16.79 9.26
C ASN A 196 23.12 -16.28 9.41
N TRP A 197 23.28 -14.98 9.65
CA TRP A 197 24.60 -14.39 9.93
C TRP A 197 25.25 -14.92 11.22
N LYS A 198 24.48 -15.02 12.31
CA LYS A 198 24.94 -15.62 13.58
C LYS A 198 25.28 -17.10 13.42
N ALA A 199 24.59 -17.81 12.54
CA ALA A 199 24.85 -19.22 12.22
C ALA A 199 26.04 -19.42 11.26
N ALA A 200 26.65 -18.34 10.75
CA ALA A 200 27.62 -18.38 9.66
C ALA A 200 27.10 -19.12 8.41
N ASP A 201 25.79 -19.03 8.14
CA ASP A 201 25.14 -19.63 6.98
C ASP A 201 25.07 -18.63 5.82
N ALA A 202 26.12 -18.62 5.01
CA ALA A 202 26.21 -17.75 3.84
C ALA A 202 25.07 -18.03 2.83
N ASP A 203 24.67 -19.29 2.67
CA ASP A 203 23.61 -19.66 1.73
C ASP A 203 22.24 -19.20 2.22
N GLY A 204 21.98 -19.35 3.52
CA GLY A 204 20.82 -18.81 4.21
C GLY A 204 20.73 -17.28 4.07
N VAL A 205 21.82 -16.54 4.31
CA VAL A 205 21.84 -15.07 4.13
C VAL A 205 21.48 -14.69 2.70
N ILE A 206 22.12 -15.31 1.72
CA ILE A 206 21.98 -14.95 0.31
C ILE A 206 20.61 -15.34 -0.25
N ALA A 207 20.00 -16.42 0.24
CA ALA A 207 18.66 -16.86 -0.17
C ALA A 207 17.53 -15.87 0.24
N LEU A 208 17.78 -14.94 1.17
CA LEU A 208 16.82 -13.92 1.57
C LEU A 208 16.71 -12.76 0.57
N PHE A 209 17.70 -12.58 -0.31
CA PHE A 209 17.71 -11.50 -1.29
C PHE A 209 16.96 -11.89 -2.58
N THR A 210 16.42 -10.90 -3.28
CA THR A 210 16.00 -11.03 -4.68
C THR A 210 17.23 -11.20 -5.61
N GLU A 211 17.03 -11.72 -6.83
CA GLU A 211 18.15 -11.89 -7.78
C GLU A 211 18.79 -10.55 -8.16
N ASP A 212 17.98 -9.51 -8.28
CA ASP A 212 18.36 -8.15 -8.67
C ASP A 212 18.56 -7.22 -7.46
N ALA A 213 18.69 -7.77 -6.25
CA ALA A 213 18.81 -6.98 -5.02
C ALA A 213 19.98 -5.99 -5.07
N THR A 214 19.82 -4.86 -4.38
CA THR A 214 20.86 -3.83 -4.25
C THR A 214 21.22 -3.63 -2.79
N LEU A 215 22.52 -3.66 -2.52
CA LEU A 215 23.08 -3.39 -1.22
C LEU A 215 23.78 -2.04 -1.26
N VAL A 216 23.51 -1.18 -0.28
CA VAL A 216 24.05 0.18 -0.21
C VAL A 216 24.87 0.30 1.08
N PRO A 217 26.20 0.06 1.00
CA PRO A 217 27.08 0.11 2.17
C PRO A 217 27.20 1.52 2.76
N HIS A 218 27.57 1.58 4.04
CA HIS A 218 27.61 2.81 4.83
C HIS A 218 28.82 3.73 4.53
N HIS A 219 29.92 3.22 3.96
CA HIS A 219 31.20 3.94 3.79
C HIS A 219 31.32 4.73 2.47
N GLY A 220 30.22 4.94 1.75
CA GLY A 220 30.23 5.70 0.48
C GLY A 220 30.66 4.88 -0.75
N ASP A 221 30.82 3.57 -0.59
CA ASP A 221 31.06 2.67 -1.72
C ASP A 221 29.88 2.66 -2.70
N PRO A 222 30.14 2.40 -3.99
CA PRO A 222 29.08 2.23 -4.96
C PRO A 222 28.08 1.15 -4.53
N PRO A 223 26.77 1.33 -4.81
CA PRO A 223 25.80 0.28 -4.59
C PRO A 223 26.18 -1.01 -5.31
N ILE A 224 25.98 -2.14 -4.63
CA ILE A 224 26.29 -3.48 -5.14
C ILE A 224 24.97 -4.11 -5.57
N THR A 225 24.83 -4.38 -6.86
CA THR A 225 23.59 -4.92 -7.43
C THR A 225 23.80 -6.36 -7.92
N GLY A 226 22.84 -7.21 -7.61
CA GLY A 226 22.83 -8.63 -7.99
C GLY A 226 23.21 -9.53 -6.82
N ARG A 227 22.46 -10.62 -6.66
CA ARG A 227 22.63 -11.58 -5.56
C ARG A 227 24.05 -12.18 -5.52
N GLU A 228 24.63 -12.48 -6.68
CA GLU A 228 26.00 -13.00 -6.78
C GLU A 228 27.04 -11.96 -6.36
N SER A 229 26.89 -10.71 -6.77
CA SER A 229 27.78 -9.62 -6.37
C SER A 229 27.71 -9.35 -4.86
N ILE A 230 26.51 -9.43 -4.27
CA ILE A 230 26.31 -9.36 -2.82
C ILE A 230 27.01 -10.54 -2.12
N ARG A 231 26.87 -11.77 -2.63
CA ARG A 231 27.60 -12.92 -2.09
C ARG A 231 29.10 -12.69 -2.11
N ASN A 232 29.63 -12.23 -3.23
CA ASN A 232 31.07 -12.04 -3.40
C ASN A 232 31.59 -10.97 -2.43
N PHE A 233 30.91 -9.84 -2.23
CA PHE A 233 31.43 -8.89 -1.24
C PHE A 233 31.40 -9.46 0.19
N TRP A 234 30.35 -10.18 0.58
CA TRP A 234 30.17 -10.64 1.96
C TRP A 234 30.99 -11.90 2.30
N PHE A 235 31.20 -12.77 1.32
CA PHE A 235 31.68 -14.14 1.51
C PHE A 235 32.74 -14.53 0.46
N ASP A 236 33.54 -13.57 -0.02
CA ASP A 236 34.66 -13.86 -0.91
C ASP A 236 35.61 -14.88 -0.23
N PRO A 237 35.81 -16.08 -0.81
CA PRO A 237 36.66 -17.10 -0.22
C PRO A 237 38.15 -16.71 -0.16
N ALA A 238 38.56 -15.63 -0.83
CA ALA A 238 39.90 -15.08 -0.73
C ALA A 238 40.19 -14.42 0.64
N TYR A 239 39.16 -14.09 1.42
CA TYR A 239 39.30 -13.43 2.73
C TYR A 239 38.80 -14.32 3.87
N PRO A 240 39.35 -14.19 5.09
CA PRO A 240 38.84 -14.87 6.27
C PRO A 240 37.37 -14.51 6.55
N PRO A 241 36.55 -15.44 7.07
CA PRO A 241 35.15 -15.15 7.33
C PRO A 241 34.99 -14.19 8.53
N THR A 242 34.02 -13.28 8.41
CA THR A 242 33.53 -12.48 9.53
C THR A 242 32.68 -13.36 10.44
N LEU A 243 33.01 -13.40 11.75
CA LEU A 243 32.28 -14.21 12.73
C LEU A 243 31.41 -13.32 13.61
N ILE A 244 30.10 -13.35 13.40
CA ILE A 244 29.14 -12.63 14.22
C ILE A 244 29.03 -13.29 15.60
N ARG A 245 29.22 -12.49 16.66
CA ARG A 245 29.14 -12.93 18.07
C ARG A 245 27.85 -12.50 18.73
N GLU A 246 27.41 -11.29 18.43
CA GLU A 246 26.16 -10.72 18.91
C GLU A 246 25.54 -9.92 17.77
N TRP A 247 24.27 -10.14 17.49
CA TRP A 247 23.51 -9.28 16.60
C TRP A 247 22.08 -9.18 17.10
N THR A 248 21.71 -7.99 17.58
CA THR A 248 20.32 -7.65 17.88
C THR A 248 19.83 -6.64 16.86
N ARG A 249 18.59 -6.83 16.41
CA ARG A 249 17.89 -5.94 15.49
C ARG A 249 16.53 -5.63 16.11
N ASP A 250 16.25 -4.35 16.26
CA ASP A 250 15.03 -3.83 16.86
C ASP A 250 14.32 -2.97 15.81
N ALA A 251 13.30 -3.58 15.19
CA ALA A 251 12.48 -2.89 14.20
C ALA A 251 11.68 -1.78 14.90
N LYS A 252 11.92 -0.54 14.48
CA LYS A 252 11.20 0.63 14.99
C LYS A 252 9.95 0.93 14.19
N GLU A 253 9.93 0.51 12.93
CA GLU A 253 8.83 0.72 12.02
C GLU A 253 8.79 -0.39 10.98
N ILE A 254 7.58 -0.93 10.75
CA ILE A 254 7.29 -1.84 9.64
C ILE A 254 6.13 -1.28 8.85
N PHE A 255 6.39 -0.99 7.58
CA PHE A 255 5.44 -0.43 6.63
C PHE A 255 5.20 -1.43 5.49
N VAL A 256 3.94 -1.60 5.09
CA VAL A 256 3.53 -2.47 3.98
C VAL A 256 2.66 -1.67 3.03
N SER A 257 2.97 -1.73 1.73
CA SER A 257 2.15 -1.18 0.66
C SER A 257 2.12 -2.13 -0.52
N GLY A 258 1.02 -2.88 -0.65
CA GLY A 258 0.89 -3.92 -1.67
C GLY A 258 2.00 -4.97 -1.52
N ASP A 259 2.82 -5.10 -2.56
CA ASP A 259 3.92 -6.05 -2.64
C ASP A 259 5.27 -5.47 -2.22
N VAL A 260 5.28 -4.30 -1.56
CA VAL A 260 6.48 -3.65 -1.03
C VAL A 260 6.38 -3.54 0.49
N GLY A 261 7.45 -3.98 1.17
CA GLY A 261 7.62 -3.90 2.61
C GLY A 261 8.85 -3.09 2.96
N VAL A 262 8.79 -2.32 4.04
CA VAL A 262 9.92 -1.57 4.59
C VAL A 262 10.05 -1.88 6.07
N VAL A 263 11.24 -2.28 6.49
CA VAL A 263 11.63 -2.41 7.90
C VAL A 263 12.71 -1.38 8.17
N ARG A 264 12.43 -0.44 9.09
CA ARG A 264 13.41 0.51 9.61
C ARG A 264 13.67 0.18 11.08
N GLY A 265 14.92 0.04 11.46
CA GLY A 265 15.25 -0.34 12.83
C GLY A 265 16.59 0.15 13.30
N ARG A 266 16.91 -0.23 14.53
CA ARG A 266 18.23 -0.06 15.13
C ARG A 266 18.86 -1.43 15.37
N ALA A 267 20.17 -1.50 15.24
CA ALA A 267 20.91 -2.73 15.47
C ALA A 267 22.10 -2.50 16.40
N ARG A 268 22.46 -3.55 17.13
CA ARG A 268 23.75 -3.67 17.81
C ARG A 268 24.45 -4.89 17.26
N LEU A 269 25.73 -4.75 16.95
CA LEU A 269 26.51 -5.77 16.25
C LEU A 269 27.88 -5.94 16.92
N VAL A 270 28.26 -7.18 17.19
CA VAL A 270 29.60 -7.56 17.65
C VAL A 270 30.10 -8.67 16.75
N TRP A 271 31.29 -8.51 16.19
CA TRP A 271 31.91 -9.52 15.34
C TRP A 271 33.41 -9.60 15.57
N ASP A 272 33.97 -10.75 15.20
CA ASP A 272 35.40 -10.95 15.11
C ASP A 272 35.81 -11.03 13.63
N TYR A 273 36.89 -10.34 13.27
CA TYR A 273 37.54 -10.42 11.96
C TYR A 273 39.06 -10.38 12.15
N GLU A 274 39.78 -11.34 11.58
CA GLU A 274 41.24 -11.47 11.71
C GLU A 274 41.78 -11.37 13.16
N GLY A 275 41.02 -11.93 14.11
CA GLY A 275 41.38 -11.93 15.53
C GLY A 275 41.11 -10.62 16.26
N MET A 276 40.62 -9.58 15.57
CA MET A 276 40.14 -8.34 16.16
C MET A 276 38.64 -8.42 16.41
N ARG A 277 38.21 -8.01 17.61
CA ARG A 277 36.79 -7.87 17.96
C ARG A 277 36.35 -6.42 17.76
N THR A 278 35.29 -6.22 17.00
CA THR A 278 34.66 -4.92 16.80
C THR A 278 33.24 -4.93 17.38
N THR A 279 32.82 -3.79 17.91
CA THR A 279 31.47 -3.58 18.45
C THR A 279 30.90 -2.30 17.88
N ILE A 280 29.75 -2.42 17.22
CA ILE A 280 28.89 -1.29 16.89
C ILE A 280 27.78 -1.27 17.95
N PRO A 281 27.81 -0.34 18.92
CA PRO A 281 26.82 -0.31 19.99
C PRO A 281 25.44 0.10 19.46
N GLU A 282 25.40 0.90 18.39
CA GLU A 282 24.15 1.37 17.80
C GLU A 282 24.33 1.75 16.32
N SER A 283 23.52 1.13 15.45
CA SER A 283 23.45 1.40 14.01
C SER A 283 21.98 1.55 13.60
N ASN A 284 21.69 2.31 12.55
CA ASN A 284 20.37 2.29 11.91
C ASN A 284 20.43 1.43 10.65
N TYR A 285 19.31 0.80 10.31
CA TYR A 285 19.17 0.09 9.04
C TYR A 285 17.81 0.35 8.40
N VAL A 286 17.79 0.18 7.08
CA VAL A 286 16.58 0.08 6.28
C VAL A 286 16.69 -1.16 5.41
N LEU A 287 15.69 -2.03 5.52
CA LEU A 287 15.48 -3.18 4.67
C LEU A 287 14.19 -2.91 3.88
N ILE A 288 14.31 -2.86 2.55
CA ILE A 288 13.17 -2.83 1.64
C ILE A 288 13.03 -4.22 1.05
N ALA A 289 11.87 -4.83 1.23
CA ALA A 289 11.53 -6.13 0.71
C ALA A 289 10.42 -6.01 -0.35
N VAL A 290 10.40 -6.98 -1.25
CA VAL A 290 9.31 -7.16 -2.21
C VAL A 290 8.74 -8.56 -2.09
N ARG A 291 7.45 -8.70 -2.37
CA ARG A 291 6.79 -10.00 -2.39
C ARG A 291 7.10 -10.73 -3.70
N LEU A 292 7.52 -11.99 -3.60
CA LEU A 292 7.70 -12.91 -4.72
C LEU A 292 6.91 -14.19 -4.44
N GLY A 293 5.70 -14.29 -5.00
CA GLY A 293 4.76 -15.36 -4.66
C GLY A 293 4.23 -15.16 -3.24
N ASP A 294 4.38 -16.16 -2.38
CA ASP A 294 3.97 -16.08 -0.97
C ASP A 294 5.09 -15.58 -0.04
N ASP A 295 6.32 -15.42 -0.57
CA ASP A 295 7.51 -15.06 0.21
C ASP A 295 7.84 -13.56 0.10
N TRP A 296 8.38 -13.01 1.19
CA TRP A 296 9.05 -11.71 1.20
C TRP A 296 10.56 -11.88 1.01
N LYS A 297 11.16 -11.08 0.12
CA LYS A 297 12.61 -11.11 -0.17
C LYS A 297 13.20 -9.71 -0.15
N ILE A 298 14.43 -9.58 0.34
CA ILE A 298 15.16 -8.32 0.43
C ILE A 298 15.48 -7.82 -0.99
N ARG A 299 15.05 -6.59 -1.30
CA ARG A 299 15.32 -5.90 -2.57
C ARG A 299 16.35 -4.79 -2.42
N ILE A 300 16.31 -4.06 -1.31
CA ILE A 300 17.32 -3.06 -0.96
C ILE A 300 17.67 -3.22 0.51
N LEU A 301 18.96 -3.23 0.83
CA LEU A 301 19.43 -3.18 2.20
C LEU A 301 20.49 -2.09 2.35
N THR A 302 20.35 -1.29 3.39
CA THR A 302 21.33 -0.28 3.78
C THR A 302 21.38 -0.16 5.29
N TRP A 303 22.52 0.28 5.78
CA TRP A 303 22.75 0.57 7.19
C TRP A 303 23.67 1.77 7.29
N ASN A 304 23.72 2.37 8.47
CA ASN A 304 24.70 3.38 8.80
C ASN A 304 25.41 3.04 10.10
N ASP A 305 26.64 3.52 10.21
CA ASP A 305 27.38 3.51 11.46
C ASP A 305 27.35 4.93 12.06
N ASP A 306 27.69 5.07 13.33
CA ASP A 306 27.74 6.39 13.97
C ASP A 306 28.88 7.23 13.37
N PRO A 307 28.57 8.32 12.64
CA PRO A 307 29.60 9.13 11.99
C PRO A 307 30.55 9.83 12.98
N ARG A 308 30.20 9.88 14.27
CA ARG A 308 31.08 10.46 15.31
C ARG A 308 32.28 9.56 15.63
N GLU A 309 32.19 8.26 15.37
CA GLU A 309 33.32 7.35 15.50
C GLU A 309 34.37 7.62 14.41
N TRP A 310 33.98 8.21 13.28
CA TRP A 310 34.87 8.51 12.15
C TRP A 310 35.72 9.77 12.39
N ILE A 311 35.30 10.64 13.32
CA ILE A 311 36.04 11.85 13.72
C ILE A 311 37.29 11.50 14.53
N GLN A 312 37.34 10.32 15.17
CA GLN A 312 38.51 9.89 15.94
C GLN A 312 39.66 9.35 15.07
N ALA A 313 39.40 8.98 13.81
CA ALA A 313 40.41 8.47 12.88
C ALA A 313 41.07 9.55 11.99
N THR A 314 40.61 10.81 12.08
CA THR A 314 41.10 11.94 11.25
C THR A 314 41.71 13.08 12.05
N LYS A 315 41.97 12.88 13.35
CA LYS A 315 42.85 13.76 14.12
C LYS A 315 44.24 13.13 14.20
N ASP A 316 45.08 13.67 13.32
CA ASP A 316 46.54 13.57 13.16
C ASP A 316 47.11 12.28 12.52
#